data_AF-M3IGE1-F1
#
_entry.id   AF-M3IGE1-F1
#
_cell.length_a   1.000
_cell.length_b   1.000
_cell.length_c   1.000
_cell.angle_alpha   90.00
_cell.angle_beta   90.00
_cell.angle_gamma   90.00
#
_symmetry.space_group_name_H-M   'P 1'
#
loop_
_entity.id
_entity.type
_entity.pdbx_description
1 polymer ?
#
loop_
_entity_poly.entity_id
_entity_poly.type
_entity_poly.pdbx_seq_one_letter_code
_entity_poly.pdbx_strand_id
1 'polypeptide(L)'
;MSDGIVVRVLSDSEVSFRLIDLSTHYKIGIDLEKGELLAHIHKNLKKEEFIVRSENLSAEVRGTSFSFQNIPGQGTKVEVLEGRVAVSTHVESQKSAPEGEQVIEPNQGIFVNQKGFVRSHLNDFEKIV
;
A
#
# COMPACT_ATOMS: atom_id res chain seq x y z
N MET A 1 -25.86 -2.49 5.39
CA MET A 1 -25.09 -2.48 4.13
C MET A 1 -23.62 -2.59 4.50
N SER A 2 -22.84 -3.40 3.77
CA SER A 2 -21.38 -3.43 3.91
C SER A 2 -20.77 -2.14 3.35
N ASP A 3 -19.64 -1.71 3.90
CA ASP A 3 -18.88 -0.52 3.46
C ASP A 3 -18.24 -0.66 2.07
N GLY A 4 -18.22 -1.88 1.51
CA GLY A 4 -17.66 -2.17 0.19
C GLY A 4 -16.14 -2.30 0.19
N ILE A 5 -15.51 -2.33 1.37
CA ILE A 5 -14.09 -2.60 1.53
C ILE A 5 -13.85 -4.10 1.35
N VAL A 6 -12.94 -4.46 0.45
CA VAL A 6 -12.54 -5.85 0.23
C VAL A 6 -11.03 -5.94 0.31
N VAL A 7 -10.54 -6.81 1.19
CA VAL A 7 -9.13 -7.16 1.29
C VAL A 7 -9.00 -8.65 1.03
N ARG A 8 -8.25 -9.02 -0.02
CA ARG A 8 -7.89 -10.40 -0.33
C ARG A 8 -6.44 -10.61 0.08
N VAL A 9 -6.22 -11.46 1.08
CA VAL A 9 -4.90 -11.89 1.51
C VAL A 9 -4.49 -13.10 0.66
N LEU A 10 -3.32 -13.03 0.01
CA LEU A 10 -2.81 -14.12 -0.82
C LEU A 10 -2.11 -15.18 0.04
N SER A 11 -1.86 -16.35 -0.54
CA SER A 11 -1.20 -17.47 0.15
C SER A 11 0.17 -17.08 0.70
N ASP A 12 0.56 -17.70 1.82
CA ASP A 12 1.85 -17.48 2.48
C ASP A 12 2.08 -16.02 2.95
N SER A 13 0.98 -15.35 3.31
CA SER A 13 1.00 -14.00 3.88
C SER A 13 0.81 -14.01 5.40
N GLU A 14 1.51 -13.10 6.08
CA GLU A 14 1.40 -12.83 7.51
C GLU A 14 0.86 -11.42 7.70
N VAL A 15 -0.35 -11.33 8.26
CA VAL A 15 -1.12 -10.08 8.37
C VAL A 15 -1.55 -9.89 9.81
N SER A 16 -1.36 -8.69 10.34
CA SER A 16 -1.94 -8.28 11.62
C SER A 16 -2.80 -7.04 11.44
N PHE A 17 -3.92 -7.00 12.17
CA PHE A 17 -4.81 -5.84 12.22
C PHE A 17 -4.44 -5.01 13.44
N ARG A 18 -3.70 -3.93 13.22
CA ARG A 18 -3.25 -3.03 14.29
C ARG A 18 -4.39 -2.18 14.85
N LEU A 19 -5.31 -1.77 13.99
CA LEU A 19 -6.43 -0.91 14.36
C LEU A 19 -7.66 -1.31 13.55
N ILE A 20 -8.77 -1.54 14.24
CA ILE A 20 -10.09 -1.67 13.64
C ILE A 20 -11.04 -0.83 14.51
N ASP A 21 -11.31 0.39 14.06
CA ASP A 21 -12.38 1.23 14.58
C ASP A 21 -13.46 1.33 13.49
N LEU A 22 -14.65 0.80 13.76
CA LEU A 22 -15.80 0.80 12.84
C LEU A 22 -16.91 1.75 13.32
N SER A 23 -16.56 2.74 14.14
CA SER A 23 -17.49 3.78 14.58
C SER A 23 -17.82 4.76 13.43
N THR A 24 -18.29 5.97 13.75
CA THR A 24 -18.84 6.93 12.78
C THR A 24 -17.89 7.30 11.63
N HIS A 25 -16.57 7.24 11.86
CA HIS A 25 -15.56 7.36 10.81
C HIS A 25 -14.57 6.24 11.03
N TYR A 26 -14.60 5.24 10.17
CA TYR A 26 -13.78 4.06 10.41
C TYR A 26 -12.28 4.37 10.27
N LYS A 27 -11.49 3.63 11.03
CA LYS A 27 -10.04 3.64 10.98
C LYS A 27 -9.56 2.20 10.93
N ILE A 28 -8.92 1.83 9.83
CA ILE A 28 -8.40 0.49 9.61
C ILE A 28 -6.89 0.60 9.37
N GLY A 29 -6.13 -0.08 10.23
CA GLY A 29 -4.69 -0.19 10.12
C GLY A 29 -4.29 -1.66 9.98
N ILE A 30 -3.66 -2.00 8.87
CA ILE A 30 -3.18 -3.35 8.56
C ILE A 30 -1.66 -3.31 8.48
N ASP A 31 -1.00 -4.23 9.16
CA ASP A 31 0.43 -4.48 9.00
C ASP A 31 0.60 -5.80 8.21
N LEU A 32 1.30 -5.73 7.08
CA LEU A 32 1.67 -6.89 6.27
C LEU A 32 3.14 -7.20 6.52
N GLU A 33 3.40 -8.22 7.33
CA GLU A 33 4.76 -8.65 7.68
C GLU A 33 5.40 -9.41 6.53
N LYS A 34 4.65 -10.27 5.85
CA LYS A 34 5.11 -11.08 4.72
C LYS A 34 3.96 -11.31 3.73
N GLY A 35 4.28 -11.43 2.44
CA GLY A 35 3.35 -11.89 1.41
C GLY A 35 2.68 -10.74 0.67
N GLU A 36 1.41 -10.90 0.33
CA GLU A 36 0.70 -9.95 -0.52
C GLU A 36 -0.77 -9.82 -0.15
N LEU A 37 -1.28 -8.60 -0.23
CA LEU A 37 -2.71 -8.31 -0.19
C LEU A 37 -3.13 -7.52 -1.42
N LEU A 38 -4.35 -7.79 -1.85
CA LEU A 38 -5.08 -7.00 -2.83
C LEU A 38 -6.21 -6.29 -2.10
N ALA A 39 -6.33 -4.99 -2.30
CA ALA A 39 -7.33 -4.18 -1.63
C ALA A 39 -8.15 -3.38 -2.63
N HIS A 40 -9.47 -3.44 -2.46
CA HIS A 40 -10.42 -2.56 -3.12
C HIS A 40 -11.16 -1.78 -2.03
N ILE A 41 -10.89 -0.48 -1.97
CA ILE A 41 -11.44 0.42 -0.96
C ILE A 41 -12.42 1.35 -1.67
N HIS A 42 -13.68 1.37 -1.22
CA HIS A 42 -14.63 2.37 -1.71
C HIS A 42 -14.17 3.79 -1.34
N LYS A 43 -14.72 4.84 -1.96
CA LYS A 43 -14.24 6.20 -1.68
C LYS A 43 -14.59 6.63 -0.24
N ASN A 44 -13.54 6.80 0.56
CA ASN A 44 -13.68 7.19 1.96
C ASN A 44 -14.02 8.67 2.13
N LEU A 45 -14.77 9.00 3.17
CA LEU A 45 -14.91 10.38 3.66
C LEU A 45 -13.54 10.90 4.13
N LYS A 46 -13.33 12.22 4.15
CA LYS A 46 -12.04 12.82 4.56
C LYS A 46 -11.59 12.45 6.00
N LYS A 47 -12.47 11.91 6.81
CA LYS A 47 -12.24 11.58 8.23
C LYS A 47 -11.99 10.08 8.47
N GLU A 48 -12.14 9.27 7.44
CA GLU A 48 -11.91 7.83 7.48
C GLU A 48 -10.48 7.55 7.07
N GLU A 49 -9.85 6.58 7.74
CA GLU A 49 -8.44 6.24 7.55
C GLU A 49 -8.32 4.76 7.16
N PHE A 50 -7.59 4.50 6.08
CA PHE A 50 -7.18 3.14 5.73
C PHE A 50 -5.68 3.16 5.46
N ILE A 51 -4.93 2.42 6.25
CA ILE A 51 -3.46 2.42 6.19
C ILE A 51 -2.98 0.97 6.13
N VAL A 52 -2.14 0.68 5.13
CA VAL A 52 -1.41 -0.59 5.03
C VAL A 52 0.08 -0.31 5.26
N ARG A 53 0.74 -1.11 6.10
CA ARG A 53 2.14 -0.91 6.45
C ARG A 53 2.97 -2.16 6.26
N SER A 54 4.27 -1.93 6.16
CA SER A 54 5.34 -2.91 6.13
C SER A 54 6.51 -2.39 6.96
N GLU A 55 7.59 -3.15 7.04
CA GLU A 55 8.85 -2.65 7.61
C GLU A 55 9.44 -1.45 6.84
N ASN A 56 9.16 -1.31 5.53
CA ASN A 56 9.79 -0.30 4.68
C ASN A 56 8.95 0.99 4.53
N LEU A 57 7.62 0.85 4.47
CA LEU A 57 6.72 1.97 4.17
C LEU A 57 5.33 1.82 4.78
N SER A 58 4.65 2.96 4.89
CA SER A 58 3.20 3.08 5.11
C SER A 58 2.51 3.59 3.85
N ALA A 59 1.38 3.00 3.49
CA ALA A 59 0.50 3.40 2.40
C ALA A 59 -0.84 3.90 2.97
N GLU A 60 -1.14 5.18 2.78
CA GLU A 60 -2.43 5.78 3.06
C GLU A 60 -3.28 5.76 1.78
N VAL A 61 -4.50 5.24 1.90
CA VAL A 61 -5.32 4.92 0.74
C VAL A 61 -6.73 5.47 0.85
N ARG A 62 -7.26 5.94 -0.28
CA ARG A 62 -8.59 6.54 -0.34
C ARG A 62 -9.26 6.32 -1.68
N GLY A 63 -10.26 5.44 -1.73
CA GLY A 63 -11.00 5.14 -2.96
C GLY A 63 -10.10 4.52 -4.02
N THR A 64 -9.45 3.40 -3.67
CA THR A 64 -8.36 2.81 -4.44
C THR A 64 -8.50 1.30 -4.62
N SER A 65 -8.08 0.84 -5.79
CA SER A 65 -7.81 -0.57 -6.09
C SER A 65 -6.29 -0.72 -6.22
N PHE A 66 -5.64 -1.47 -5.33
CA PHE A 66 -4.19 -1.60 -5.30
C PHE A 66 -3.72 -2.96 -4.80
N SER A 67 -2.48 -3.35 -5.17
CA SER A 67 -1.75 -4.45 -4.55
C SER A 67 -0.68 -3.90 -3.61
N PHE A 68 -0.42 -4.64 -2.55
CA PHE A 68 0.63 -4.35 -1.59
C PHE A 68 1.33 -5.66 -1.24
N GLN A 69 2.61 -5.76 -1.59
CA GLN A 69 3.42 -6.95 -1.39
C GLN A 69 4.63 -6.62 -0.54
N ASN A 70 4.87 -7.39 0.52
CA ASN A 70 6.07 -7.28 1.34
C ASN A 70 6.90 -8.55 1.26
N ILE A 71 8.18 -8.38 0.90
CA ILE A 71 9.17 -9.45 0.91
C ILE A 71 10.17 -9.12 2.01
N PRO A 72 10.09 -9.78 3.18
CA PRO A 72 10.95 -9.48 4.34
C PRO A 72 12.42 -9.39 3.98
N GLY A 73 13.07 -8.30 4.39
CA GLY A 73 14.49 -8.02 4.12
C GLY A 73 14.83 -7.65 2.68
N GLN A 74 13.89 -7.73 1.73
CA GLN A 74 14.11 -7.31 0.34
C GLN A 74 13.46 -5.97 0.01
N GLY A 75 12.20 -5.78 0.41
CA GLY A 75 11.47 -4.56 0.12
C GLY A 75 9.96 -4.75 0.01
N THR A 76 9.28 -3.64 -0.24
CA THR A 76 7.82 -3.55 -0.35
C THR A 76 7.43 -2.99 -1.70
N LYS A 77 6.55 -3.69 -2.41
CA LYS A 77 5.98 -3.26 -3.69
C LYS A 77 4.55 -2.78 -3.49
N VAL A 78 4.18 -1.67 -4.12
CA VAL A 78 2.81 -1.15 -4.17
C VAL A 78 2.47 -0.84 -5.61
N GLU A 79 1.36 -1.36 -6.12
CA GLU A 79 0.88 -1.09 -7.48
C GLU A 79 -0.58 -0.64 -7.45
N VAL A 80 -0.87 0.44 -8.18
CA VAL A 80 -2.20 1.07 -8.17
C VAL A 80 -2.89 0.80 -9.48
N LEU A 81 -4.05 0.14 -9.42
CA LEU A 81 -4.93 -0.06 -10.56
C LEU A 81 -5.90 1.12 -10.72
N GLU A 82 -6.51 1.56 -9.63
CA GLU A 82 -7.47 2.68 -9.62
C GLU A 82 -7.27 3.58 -8.39
N GLY A 83 -7.59 4.86 -8.55
CA GLY A 83 -7.43 5.87 -7.49
C GLY A 83 -5.96 6.27 -7.30
N ARG A 84 -5.58 6.68 -6.10
CA ARG A 84 -4.21 7.10 -5.77
C ARG A 84 -3.81 6.64 -4.38
N VAL A 85 -2.58 6.18 -4.26
CA VAL A 85 -2.00 5.74 -2.98
C VAL A 85 -0.89 6.71 -2.59
N ALA A 86 -0.96 7.23 -1.37
CA ALA A 86 0.11 8.01 -0.77
C ALA A 86 1.01 7.07 0.03
N VAL A 87 2.32 7.08 -0.23
CA VAL A 87 3.30 6.27 0.50
C VAL A 87 4.33 7.13 1.22
N SER A 88 4.68 6.73 2.44
CA SER A 88 5.75 7.33 3.23
C SER A 88 6.72 6.25 3.71
N THR A 89 8.03 6.52 3.64
CA THR A 89 9.05 5.57 4.12
C THR A 89 9.23 5.67 5.62
N HIS A 90 9.45 4.53 6.28
CA HIS A 90 9.80 4.50 7.70
C HIS A 90 11.26 4.84 7.99
N VAL A 91 12.10 4.96 6.95
CA VAL A 91 13.54 5.15 7.11
C VAL A 91 13.89 6.64 7.19
N GLU A 92 14.10 7.16 8.40
CA GLU A 92 14.72 8.48 8.67
C GLU A 92 16.20 8.54 8.23
N SER A 93 16.82 7.41 7.84
CA SER A 93 18.28 7.27 7.76
C SER A 93 18.91 7.42 6.37
N GLN A 94 18.18 7.85 5.33
CA GLN A 94 18.73 7.89 3.96
C GLN A 94 18.69 9.27 3.32
N LYS A 95 19.84 9.98 3.43
CA LYS A 95 20.17 11.29 2.82
C LYS A 95 20.00 11.40 1.30
N SER A 96 19.54 10.35 0.60
CA SER A 96 19.47 10.30 -0.87
C SER A 96 18.14 9.79 -1.42
N ALA A 97 17.19 9.35 -0.59
CA ALA A 97 15.83 9.12 -1.03
C ALA A 97 15.07 10.45 -0.96
N PRO A 98 14.13 10.76 -1.89
CA PRO A 98 13.30 11.95 -1.77
C PRO A 98 12.64 11.95 -0.39
N GLU A 99 12.99 12.93 0.44
CA GLU A 99 12.31 13.15 1.72
C GLU A 99 10.85 13.48 1.43
N GLY A 100 9.93 12.67 1.94
CA GLY A 100 8.51 12.98 1.93
C GLY A 100 7.59 11.91 1.34
N GLU A 101 6.31 12.21 1.47
CA GLU A 101 5.18 11.45 0.93
C GLU A 101 5.25 11.40 -0.60
N GLN A 102 5.12 10.22 -1.19
CA GLN A 102 5.00 10.03 -2.63
C GLN A 102 3.61 9.56 -2.99
N VAL A 103 3.03 10.17 -4.03
CA VAL A 103 1.77 9.69 -4.62
C VAL A 103 2.06 8.74 -5.78
N ILE A 104 1.35 7.63 -5.79
CA ILE A 104 1.32 6.63 -6.87
C ILE A 104 -0.02 6.78 -7.59
N GLU A 105 0.04 7.06 -8.88
CA GLU A 105 -1.12 7.25 -9.76
C GLU A 105 -1.58 5.91 -10.36
N PRO A 106 -2.78 5.83 -10.97
CA PRO A 106 -3.22 4.61 -11.66
C PRO A 106 -2.21 4.11 -12.69
N ASN A 107 -2.10 2.79 -12.80
CA ASN A 107 -1.17 2.08 -13.67
C ASN A 107 0.32 2.30 -13.34
N GLN A 108 0.61 2.75 -12.12
CA GLN A 108 1.97 2.90 -11.61
C GLN A 108 2.23 1.94 -10.46
N GLY A 109 3.51 1.58 -10.32
CA GLY A 109 4.03 0.81 -9.21
C GLY A 109 5.26 1.46 -8.61
N ILE A 110 5.48 1.19 -7.33
CA ILE A 110 6.71 1.53 -6.64
C ILE A 110 7.24 0.30 -5.91
N PHE A 111 8.55 0.13 -5.91
CA PHE A 111 9.25 -0.80 -5.05
C PHE A 111 10.15 0.00 -4.12
N VAL A 112 10.05 -0.27 -2.82
CA VAL A 112 10.81 0.44 -1.79
C VAL A 112 11.62 -0.57 -1.01
N ASN A 113 12.92 -0.32 -0.91
CA ASN A 113 13.82 -1.13 -0.11
C ASN A 113 14.80 -0.24 0.65
N GLN A 114 15.82 -0.87 1.24
CA GLN A 114 16.94 -0.19 1.90
C GLN A 114 17.79 0.70 0.98
N LYS A 115 17.48 0.86 -0.30
CA LYS A 115 18.15 1.81 -1.22
C LYS A 115 17.23 2.98 -1.60
N GLY A 116 15.99 3.00 -1.11
CA GLY A 116 14.99 4.00 -1.44
C GLY A 116 13.94 3.49 -2.45
N PHE A 117 13.37 4.43 -3.21
CA PHE A 117 12.25 4.18 -4.12
C PHE A 117 12.71 3.82 -5.54
N VAL A 118 12.05 2.84 -6.14
CA VAL A 118 12.18 2.47 -7.56
C VAL A 118 10.78 2.49 -8.19
N ARG A 119 10.54 3.38 -9.15
CA ARG A 119 9.25 3.49 -9.85
C ARG A 119 9.18 2.57 -11.06
N SER A 120 7.97 2.14 -11.40
CA SER A 120 7.65 1.29 -12.55
C SER A 120 6.27 1.64 -13.12
N HIS A 121 6.03 1.34 -14.39
CA HIS A 121 4.69 1.38 -14.99
C HIS A 121 4.17 -0.04 -15.18
N LEU A 122 2.89 -0.26 -14.89
CA LEU A 122 2.26 -1.58 -15.03
C LEU A 122 2.29 -2.08 -16.49
N ASN A 123 2.21 -1.16 -17.46
CA ASN A 123 2.24 -1.47 -18.89
C ASN A 123 3.62 -1.99 -19.38
N ASP A 124 4.68 -1.87 -18.58
CA ASP A 124 6.01 -2.37 -18.96
C ASP A 124 6.07 -3.92 -18.93
N PHE A 125 5.09 -4.58 -18.28
CA PHE A 125 4.98 -6.04 -18.22
C PHE A 125 4.13 -6.66 -19.33
N GLU A 126 3.33 -5.87 -20.07
CA GLU A 126 2.53 -6.39 -21.21
C GLU A 126 3.35 -6.63 -22.50
N LYS A 127 4.65 -6.32 -22.49
CA LYS A 127 5.54 -6.56 -23.65
C LYS A 127 6.25 -7.91 -23.64
N ILE A 128 6.03 -8.76 -22.64
CA ILE A 128 6.59 -10.11 -22.59
C ILE A 128 5.44 -11.11 -22.68
N VAL A 129 4.86 -11.24 -23.87
CA VAL A 129 4.06 -12.39 -24.31
C VAL A 129 4.48 -12.73 -25.74
#